data_AF-A0A162CIM3-F1
#
_entry.id   AF-A0A162CIM3-F1
#
_cell.length_a   1.000
_cell.length_b   1.000
_cell.length_c   1.000
_cell.angle_alpha   90.00
_cell.angle_beta   90.00
_cell.angle_gamma   90.00
#
_symmetry.space_group_name_H-M   'P 1'
#
loop_
_entity.id
_entity.type
_entity.pdbx_description
1 polymer ?
#
loop_
_entity_poly.entity_id
_entity_poly.type
_entity_poly.pdbx_seq_one_letter_code
_entity_poly.pdbx_strand_id
1 'polypeptide(L)'
;MASLMNIFFYVLAINKNLQTLSCSVILATSYGVSDLSLSTQFHSSDFGILLAYDVITIICLLIARQILFKREKVQPVIIYCCLGLMINSALFLAMFVDSHLLGNYQPWGLWYFYSTTVNVVDLIMVGVVILNRDLLGIQLITKKLGRDKAAA
;
A
#
# COMPACT_ATOMS: atom_id res chain seq x y z
N MET A 1 1.06 -2.78 13.72
CA MET A 1 2.40 -3.20 14.21
C MET A 1 3.52 -2.30 13.65
N ALA A 2 3.61 -2.07 12.33
CA ALA A 2 4.64 -1.19 11.76
C ALA A 2 4.59 0.28 12.23
N SER A 3 3.40 0.84 12.48
CA SER A 3 3.23 2.19 13.03
C SER A 3 3.86 2.38 14.41
N LEU A 4 3.67 1.41 15.32
CA LEU A 4 4.25 1.43 16.65
C LEU A 4 5.78 1.43 16.59
N MET A 5 6.37 0.64 15.70
CA MET A 5 7.82 0.61 15.54
C MET A 5 8.38 1.93 15.01
N ASN A 6 7.70 2.57 14.06
CA ASN A 6 8.10 3.90 13.60
C ASN A 6 7.94 4.99 14.67
N ILE A 7 6.93 4.89 15.54
CA ILE A 7 6.81 5.76 16.72
C ILE A 7 8.01 5.55 17.65
N PHE A 8 8.40 4.29 17.92
CA PHE A 8 9.59 3.98 18.71
C PHE A 8 10.87 4.55 18.07
N PHE A 9 11.07 4.39 16.76
CA PHE A 9 12.24 4.96 16.07
C PHE A 9 12.26 6.49 16.09
N TYR A 10 11.08 7.12 16.08
CA TYR A 10 10.98 8.57 16.22
C TYR A 10 11.34 9.03 17.64
N VAL A 11 10.80 8.38 18.67
CA VAL A 11 11.09 8.67 20.09
C VAL A 11 12.57 8.43 20.42
N LEU A 12 13.15 7.36 19.89
CA LEU A 12 14.57 7.03 20.05
C LEU A 12 15.51 7.84 19.14
N ALA A 13 14.98 8.79 18.35
CA ALA A 13 15.72 9.61 17.40
C ALA A 13 16.52 8.83 16.33
N ILE A 14 16.21 7.55 16.11
CA ILE A 14 16.83 6.67 15.12
C ILE A 14 16.37 7.07 13.71
N ASN A 15 15.09 7.44 13.56
CA ASN A 15 14.51 7.87 12.29
C ASN A 15 13.49 9.01 12.52
N LYS A 16 13.89 10.24 12.22
CA LYS A 16 13.04 11.45 12.39
C LYS A 16 12.21 11.81 11.16
N ASN A 17 12.07 10.90 10.19
CA ASN A 17 11.30 11.17 8.98
C ASN A 17 9.79 11.22 9.27
N LEU A 18 9.26 12.43 9.36
CA LEU A 18 7.84 12.70 9.59
C LEU A 18 6.94 12.09 8.49
N GLN A 19 7.40 12.07 7.24
CA GLN A 19 6.67 11.43 6.14
C GLN A 19 6.43 9.93 6.39
N THR A 20 7.46 9.22 6.83
CA THR A 20 7.36 7.78 7.13
C THR A 20 6.43 7.53 8.31
N LEU A 21 6.53 8.36 9.36
CA LEU A 21 5.67 8.26 10.52
C LEU A 21 4.20 8.47 10.12
N SER A 22 3.89 9.57 9.42
CA SER A 22 2.53 9.85 8.93
C SER A 22 1.99 8.74 8.04
N CYS A 23 2.77 8.22 7.10
CA CYS A 23 2.36 7.09 6.26
C CYS A 23 2.05 5.85 7.09
N SER A 24 2.91 5.51 8.04
CA SER A 24 2.73 4.32 8.88
C SER A 24 1.47 4.41 9.75
N VAL A 25 1.15 5.60 10.26
CA VAL A 25 -0.07 5.85 11.03
C VAL A 25 -1.30 5.73 10.13
N ILE A 26 -1.30 6.38 8.95
CA ILE A 26 -2.42 6.32 8.00
C ILE A 26 -2.72 4.88 7.60
N LEU A 27 -1.69 4.11 7.24
CA LEU A 27 -1.83 2.69 6.89
C LEU A 27 -2.37 1.89 8.07
N ALA A 28 -1.78 2.02 9.26
CA ALA A 28 -2.25 1.28 10.43
C ALA A 28 -3.70 1.60 10.81
N THR A 29 -4.11 2.87 10.69
CA THR A 29 -5.51 3.25 10.93
C THR A 29 -6.44 2.66 9.90
N SER A 30 -6.08 2.68 8.62
CA SER A 30 -6.99 2.15 7.60
C SER A 30 -7.11 0.64 7.64
N TYR A 31 -5.99 -0.09 7.79
CA TYR A 31 -6.06 -1.55 7.94
C TYR A 31 -6.79 -1.94 9.23
N GLY A 32 -6.58 -1.21 10.33
CA GLY A 32 -7.31 -1.45 11.58
C GLY A 32 -8.82 -1.20 11.45
N VAL A 33 -9.23 -0.14 10.75
CA VAL A 33 -10.65 0.15 10.51
C VAL A 33 -11.26 -0.85 9.52
N SER A 34 -10.53 -1.26 8.50
CA SER A 34 -10.99 -2.27 7.54
C SER A 34 -11.21 -3.63 8.19
N ASP A 35 -10.35 -4.03 9.12
CA ASP A 35 -10.50 -5.31 9.85
C ASP A 35 -11.72 -5.29 10.77
N LEU A 36 -12.01 -4.14 11.38
CA LEU A 36 -13.20 -3.95 12.22
C LEU A 36 -14.51 -3.91 11.42
N SER A 37 -14.47 -3.50 10.15
CA SER A 37 -15.66 -3.40 9.30
C SER A 37 -15.98 -4.66 8.52
N LEU A 38 -15.03 -5.58 8.39
CA LEU A 38 -15.24 -6.90 7.81
C LEU A 38 -16.09 -7.79 8.74
N SER A 39 -17.06 -8.50 8.16
CA SER A 39 -17.82 -9.50 8.90
C SER A 39 -16.96 -10.70 9.27
N THR A 40 -17.32 -11.39 10.37
CA THR A 40 -16.65 -12.61 10.81
C THR A 40 -16.71 -13.76 9.79
N GLN A 41 -17.63 -13.68 8.83
CA GLN A 41 -17.68 -14.54 7.65
C GLN A 41 -17.31 -13.71 6.42
N PHE A 42 -16.36 -14.21 5.64
CA PHE A 42 -15.86 -13.54 4.45
C PHE A 42 -16.80 -13.81 3.27
N HIS A 43 -17.37 -12.76 2.70
CA HIS A 43 -18.27 -12.80 1.56
C HIS A 43 -17.62 -12.21 0.31
N SER A 44 -18.13 -12.55 -0.87
CA SER A 44 -17.62 -12.02 -2.14
C SER A 44 -17.78 -10.50 -2.28
N SER A 45 -18.72 -9.90 -1.53
CA SER A 45 -18.87 -8.44 -1.40
C SER A 45 -17.67 -7.77 -0.72
N ASP A 46 -16.93 -8.52 0.11
CA ASP A 46 -15.87 -7.98 0.95
C ASP A 46 -14.64 -7.58 0.13
N PHE A 47 -14.43 -8.21 -1.04
CA PHE A 47 -13.45 -7.75 -2.01
C PHE A 47 -13.73 -6.31 -2.48
N GLY A 48 -15.00 -5.92 -2.60
CA GLY A 48 -15.40 -4.56 -2.93
C GLY A 48 -15.15 -3.57 -1.80
N ILE A 49 -15.34 -4.00 -0.56
CA ILE A 49 -15.05 -3.21 0.64
C ILE A 49 -13.54 -2.96 0.76
N LEU A 50 -12.74 -4.03 0.64
CA LEU A 50 -11.28 -3.95 0.65
C LEU A 50 -10.74 -3.03 -0.45
N LEU A 51 -11.28 -3.14 -1.66
CA LEU A 51 -10.97 -2.22 -2.75
C LEU A 51 -11.24 -0.77 -2.37
N ALA A 52 -12.39 -0.49 -1.75
CA ALA A 52 -12.76 0.87 -1.36
C ALA A 52 -11.77 1.42 -0.32
N TYR A 53 -11.37 0.62 0.67
CA TYR A 53 -10.37 1.03 1.66
C TYR A 53 -8.99 1.31 1.02
N ASP A 54 -8.55 0.48 0.06
CA ASP A 54 -7.30 0.71 -0.66
C ASP A 54 -7.33 2.02 -1.46
N VAL A 55 -8.45 2.31 -2.13
CA VAL A 55 -8.60 3.57 -2.88
C VAL A 55 -8.62 4.78 -1.93
N ILE A 56 -9.35 4.67 -0.82
CA ILE A 56 -9.43 5.73 0.20
C ILE A 56 -8.05 5.98 0.82
N THR A 57 -7.28 4.94 1.12
CA THR A 57 -5.92 5.11 1.68
C THR A 57 -4.97 5.77 0.71
N ILE A 58 -5.00 5.39 -0.57
CA ILE A 58 -4.20 6.09 -1.60
C ILE A 58 -4.57 7.57 -1.61
N ILE A 59 -5.85 7.92 -1.61
CA ILE A 59 -6.31 9.31 -1.56
C ILE A 59 -5.80 10.01 -0.29
N CYS A 60 -5.94 9.40 0.88
CA CYS A 60 -5.44 9.95 2.14
C CYS A 60 -3.92 10.16 2.12
N LEU A 61 -3.14 9.23 1.56
CA LEU A 61 -1.68 9.36 1.42
C LEU A 61 -1.31 10.51 0.48
N LEU A 62 -2.02 10.67 -0.63
CA LEU A 62 -1.79 11.76 -1.58
C LEU A 62 -2.16 13.13 -0.98
N ILE A 63 -3.29 13.21 -0.25
CA ILE A 63 -3.70 14.42 0.47
C ILE A 63 -2.68 14.77 1.56
N ALA A 64 -2.29 13.79 2.39
CA ALA A 64 -1.30 13.98 3.44
C ALA A 64 0.02 14.49 2.87
N ARG A 65 0.48 13.92 1.75
CA ARG A 65 1.65 14.42 1.01
C ARG A 65 1.45 15.87 0.56
N GLN A 66 0.32 16.19 -0.05
CA GLN A 66 0.07 17.51 -0.65
C GLN A 66 -0.08 18.61 0.41
N ILE A 67 -0.62 18.31 1.58
CA ILE A 67 -0.82 19.27 2.67
C ILE A 67 0.45 19.40 3.51
N LEU A 68 1.03 18.28 3.95
CA LEU A 68 2.11 18.29 4.95
C LEU A 68 3.50 18.38 4.33
N PHE A 69 3.69 17.88 3.11
CA PHE A 69 5.02 17.61 2.55
C PHE A 69 5.20 18.12 1.11
N LYS A 70 4.40 19.11 0.69
CA LYS A 70 4.35 19.62 -0.70
C LYS A 70 5.70 20.00 -1.29
N ARG A 71 6.61 20.52 -0.45
CA ARG A 71 7.94 21.03 -0.86
C ARG A 71 9.07 20.04 -0.60
N GLU A 72 8.78 18.91 0.01
CA GLU A 72 9.79 17.92 0.37
C GLU A 72 9.98 16.89 -0.74
N LYS A 73 11.18 16.30 -0.79
CA LYS A 73 11.46 15.20 -1.71
C LYS A 73 10.57 14.00 -1.37
N VAL A 74 10.02 13.37 -2.40
CA VAL A 74 9.17 12.19 -2.22
C VAL A 74 10.01 11.05 -1.67
N GLN A 75 9.67 10.58 -0.47
CA GLN A 75 10.32 9.43 0.14
C GLN A 75 9.88 8.12 -0.54
N PRO A 76 10.75 7.10 -0.55
CA PRO A 76 10.43 5.80 -1.15
C PRO A 76 9.14 5.21 -0.57
N VAL A 77 8.91 5.36 0.74
CA VAL A 77 7.71 4.85 1.44
C VAL A 77 6.42 5.25 0.73
N ILE A 78 6.27 6.51 0.33
CA ILE A 78 5.04 6.97 -0.34
C ILE A 78 4.86 6.26 -1.69
N ILE A 79 5.94 6.09 -2.44
CA ILE A 79 5.91 5.47 -3.77
C ILE A 79 5.55 3.99 -3.65
N TYR A 80 6.21 3.27 -2.75
CA TYR A 80 5.97 1.84 -2.54
C TYR A 80 4.58 1.57 -1.99
N CYS A 81 4.11 2.35 -1.03
CA CYS A 81 2.77 2.19 -0.49
C CYS A 81 1.72 2.47 -1.57
N CYS A 82 1.82 3.58 -2.30
CA CYS A 82 0.87 3.85 -3.39
C CYS A 82 0.88 2.77 -4.47
N LEU A 83 2.07 2.30 -4.90
CA LEU A 83 2.18 1.23 -5.89
C LEU A 83 1.61 -0.10 -5.38
N GLY A 84 1.93 -0.48 -4.14
CA GLY A 84 1.43 -1.71 -3.54
C GLY A 84 -0.09 -1.70 -3.38
N LEU A 85 -0.64 -0.61 -2.86
CA LEU A 85 -2.08 -0.40 -2.74
C LEU A 85 -2.78 -0.38 -4.12
N MET A 86 -2.15 0.18 -5.16
CA MET A 86 -2.72 0.11 -6.52
C MET A 86 -2.76 -1.32 -7.07
N ILE A 87 -1.71 -2.12 -6.83
CA ILE A 87 -1.67 -3.53 -7.23
C ILE A 87 -2.74 -4.32 -6.47
N ASN A 88 -2.83 -4.13 -5.15
CA ASN A 88 -3.85 -4.78 -4.32
C ASN A 88 -5.26 -4.40 -4.77
N SER A 89 -5.55 -3.12 -4.95
CA SER A 89 -6.83 -2.62 -5.45
C SER A 89 -7.23 -3.22 -6.81
N ALA A 90 -6.28 -3.32 -7.75
CA ALA A 90 -6.54 -3.95 -9.05
C ALA A 90 -6.89 -5.44 -8.93
N LEU A 91 -6.21 -6.16 -8.03
CA LEU A 91 -6.51 -7.58 -7.80
C LEU A 91 -7.81 -7.78 -7.02
N PHE A 92 -8.11 -6.93 -6.04
CA PHE A 92 -9.40 -6.92 -5.34
C PHE A 92 -10.55 -6.64 -6.32
N LEU A 93 -10.36 -5.75 -7.30
CA LEU A 93 -11.34 -5.51 -8.36
C LEU A 93 -11.56 -6.77 -9.20
N ALA A 94 -10.46 -7.43 -9.61
CA ALA A 94 -10.54 -8.67 -10.38
C ALA A 94 -11.27 -9.78 -9.60
N MET A 95 -10.96 -9.93 -8.29
CA MET A 95 -11.65 -10.87 -7.39
C MET A 95 -13.12 -10.51 -7.19
N PHE A 96 -13.45 -9.23 -7.05
CA PHE A 96 -14.83 -8.77 -6.93
C PHE A 96 -15.63 -9.10 -8.19
N VAL A 97 -15.07 -8.85 -9.38
CA VAL A 97 -15.73 -9.22 -10.64
C VAL A 97 -15.88 -10.74 -10.78
N ASP A 98 -14.84 -11.51 -10.49
CA ASP A 98 -14.87 -12.97 -10.59
C ASP A 98 -15.86 -13.62 -9.60
N SER A 99 -15.78 -13.25 -8.33
CA SER A 99 -16.57 -13.90 -7.28
C SER A 99 -18.00 -13.33 -7.20
N HIS A 100 -18.18 -12.02 -7.30
CA HIS A 100 -19.48 -11.37 -7.06
C HIS A 100 -20.33 -11.23 -8.34
N LEU A 101 -19.72 -10.85 -9.47
CA LEU A 101 -20.45 -10.64 -10.73
C LEU A 101 -20.58 -11.92 -11.55
N LEU A 102 -19.50 -12.70 -11.65
CA LEU A 102 -19.48 -13.95 -12.42
C LEU A 102 -19.89 -15.18 -11.59
N GLY A 103 -19.99 -15.04 -10.26
CA GLY A 103 -20.45 -16.08 -9.37
C GLY A 103 -19.48 -17.26 -9.24
N ASN A 104 -18.19 -17.03 -9.49
CA ASN A 104 -17.17 -18.07 -9.40
C ASN A 104 -16.60 -18.15 -7.98
N TYR A 105 -17.16 -19.05 -7.18
CA TYR A 105 -16.78 -19.24 -5.78
C TYR A 105 -15.69 -20.30 -5.57
N GLN A 106 -15.28 -21.00 -6.63
CA GLN A 106 -14.29 -22.07 -6.52
C GLN A 106 -12.86 -21.52 -6.65
N PRO A 107 -11.90 -22.00 -5.83
CA PRO A 107 -10.51 -21.62 -5.97
C PRO A 107 -9.98 -22.03 -7.34
N TRP A 108 -9.50 -21.06 -8.10
CA TRP A 108 -8.83 -21.29 -9.39
C TRP A 108 -7.60 -20.38 -9.50
N GLY A 109 -6.91 -20.41 -10.65
CA GLY A 109 -5.61 -19.72 -10.82
C GLY A 109 -5.58 -18.26 -10.34
N LEU A 110 -6.66 -17.50 -10.56
CA LEU A 110 -6.76 -16.10 -10.11
C LEU A 110 -6.71 -15.99 -8.59
N TRP A 111 -7.38 -16.87 -7.85
CA TRP A 111 -7.40 -16.86 -6.38
C TRP A 111 -6.01 -17.08 -5.80
N TYR A 112 -5.27 -18.06 -6.32
CA TYR A 112 -3.89 -18.34 -5.88
C TYR A 112 -2.94 -17.19 -6.23
N PHE A 113 -3.09 -16.62 -7.43
CA PHE A 113 -2.30 -15.50 -7.88
C PHE A 113 -2.54 -14.25 -7.04
N TYR A 114 -3.80 -13.89 -6.80
CA TYR A 114 -4.18 -12.76 -5.95
C TYR A 114 -3.66 -12.95 -4.53
N SER A 115 -3.94 -14.10 -3.89
CA SER A 115 -3.54 -14.36 -2.50
C SER A 115 -2.02 -14.28 -2.33
N THR A 116 -1.26 -14.85 -3.26
CA THR A 116 0.21 -14.79 -3.20
C THR A 116 0.72 -13.37 -3.44
N THR A 117 0.19 -12.67 -4.44
CA THR A 117 0.67 -11.35 -4.84
C THR A 117 0.40 -10.31 -3.76
N VAL A 118 -0.82 -10.27 -3.21
CA VAL A 118 -1.18 -9.31 -2.16
C VAL A 118 -0.30 -9.50 -0.92
N ASN A 119 -0.09 -10.74 -0.48
CA ASN A 119 0.78 -11.01 0.67
C ASN A 119 2.24 -10.58 0.42
N VAL A 120 2.78 -10.85 -0.77
CA VAL A 120 4.15 -10.44 -1.12
C VAL A 120 4.27 -8.91 -1.16
N VAL A 121 3.29 -8.24 -1.77
CA VAL A 121 3.24 -6.78 -1.86
C VAL A 121 3.13 -6.14 -0.47
N ASP A 122 2.28 -6.68 0.40
CA ASP A 122 2.12 -6.21 1.78
C ASP A 122 3.40 -6.37 2.59
N LEU A 123 4.10 -7.51 2.46
CA LEU A 123 5.40 -7.72 3.10
C LEU A 123 6.44 -6.68 2.63
N ILE A 124 6.47 -6.37 1.34
CA ILE A 124 7.34 -5.33 0.78
C ILE A 124 6.96 -3.95 1.35
N MET A 125 5.67 -3.61 1.37
CA MET A 125 5.18 -2.34 1.92
C MET A 125 5.58 -2.17 3.38
N VAL A 126 5.35 -3.21 4.22
CA VAL A 126 5.74 -3.20 5.63
C VAL A 126 7.26 -3.05 5.77
N GLY A 127 8.05 -3.79 4.98
CA GLY A 127 9.51 -3.67 4.98
C GLY A 127 10.01 -2.26 4.65
N VAL A 128 9.42 -1.62 3.63
CA VAL A 128 9.79 -0.24 3.25
C VAL A 128 9.35 0.76 4.30
N VAL A 129 8.15 0.61 4.89
CA VAL A 129 7.66 1.49 5.97
C VAL A 129 8.59 1.44 7.19
N ILE A 130 9.12 0.27 7.52
CA ILE A 130 10.02 0.06 8.66
C ILE A 130 11.41 0.65 8.39
N LEU A 131 11.98 0.33 7.22
CA LEU A 131 13.38 0.65 6.93
C LEU A 131 13.55 2.05 6.32
N ASN A 132 12.46 2.66 5.84
CA ASN A 132 12.44 3.88 5.03
C ASN A 132 13.49 3.86 3.89
N ARG A 133 13.72 2.68 3.32
CA ARG A 133 14.76 2.45 2.31
C ARG A 133 14.14 1.90 1.05
N ASP A 134 14.73 2.26 -0.09
CA ASP A 134 14.39 1.70 -1.37
C ASP A 134 14.87 0.23 -1.42
N LEU A 135 13.95 -0.73 -1.22
CA LEU A 135 14.28 -2.17 -1.14
C LEU A 135 14.47 -2.81 -2.53
N LEU A 136 13.64 -2.45 -3.50
CA LEU A 136 13.69 -2.97 -4.87
C LEU A 136 14.47 -2.05 -5.84
N GLY A 137 14.98 -0.91 -5.37
CA GLY A 137 15.70 0.04 -6.22
C GLY A 137 14.82 0.76 -7.25
N ILE A 138 13.52 0.92 -6.99
CA ILE A 138 12.57 1.55 -7.91
C ILE A 138 13.02 2.98 -8.25
N GLN A 139 13.63 3.72 -7.31
CA GLN A 139 14.11 5.07 -7.59
C GLN A 139 15.30 5.09 -8.56
N LEU A 140 16.09 4.01 -8.63
CA LEU A 140 17.18 3.87 -9.60
C LEU A 140 16.63 3.64 -11.01
N ILE A 141 15.59 2.81 -11.14
CA ILE A 141 14.93 2.52 -12.41
C ILE A 141 14.27 3.80 -12.95
N THR A 142 13.53 4.53 -12.11
CA THR A 142 12.87 5.78 -12.52
C THR A 142 13.86 6.87 -12.93
N LYS A 143 15.02 6.97 -12.25
CA LYS A 143 16.08 7.92 -12.62
C LYS A 143 16.75 7.57 -13.95
N LYS A 144 16.97 6.27 -14.23
CA LYS A 144 17.50 5.83 -15.52
C LYS A 144 16.52 6.15 -16.66
N LEU A 145 15.24 5.79 -16.49
CA LEU A 145 14.21 6.05 -17.50
C LEU A 145 14.02 7.55 -17.79
N GLY A 146 14.19 8.41 -16.78
CA GLY A 146 14.13 9.86 -16.95
C GLY A 146 15.36 10.44 -17.67
N ARG A 147 16.55 9.87 -17.50
CA ARG A 147 17.76 10.28 -18.24
C ARG A 147 17.68 9.89 -19.71
N ASP A 148 17.15 8.72 -20.02
CA ASP A 148 17.02 8.25 -21.40
C ASP A 148 16.00 9.09 -22.20
N LYS A 149 14.94 9.57 -21.54
CA LYS A 149 13.97 10.51 -22.15
C LYS A 149 14.52 11.94 -22.35
N ALA A 150 15.54 12.35 -21.61
CA ALA A 150 16.16 13.66 -21.75
C ALA A 150 17.31 13.68 -22.77
N ALA A 151 17.73 12.50 -23.26
CA ALA A 151 18.80 12.32 -24.23
C ALA A 151 18.31 12.00 -25.65
N ALA A 152 16.99 11.91 -25.85
CA ALA A 152 16.31 11.72 -27.14
C ALA A 152 15.62 13.03 -27.55
#